data_AF-A0A1F9X8Q2-F1
#
_entry.id   AF-A0A1F9X8Q2-F1
#
_cell.length_a   1.000
_cell.length_b   1.000
_cell.length_c   1.000
_cell.angle_alpha   90.00
_cell.angle_beta   90.00
_cell.angle_gamma   90.00
#
_symmetry.space_group_name_H-M   'P 1'
#
loop_
_entity.id
_entity.type
_entity.pdbx_description
1 polymer ?
#
loop_
_entity_poly.entity_id
_entity_poly.type
_entity_poly.pdbx_seq_one_letter_code
_entity_poly.pdbx_strand_id
1 'polypeptide(L)'
;MSAEVVLADTSVWVDHFRNGNRKLAGLLNNDTIACHPFIIGELACGNLKNRNEILTLLHSLEMINTAENAEVLHFIEKHGLMGKGLGLIDM
;
A
#
# COMPACT_ATOMS: atom_id res chain seq x y z
N MET A 1 9.17 15.60 -15.83
CA MET A 1 8.86 14.24 -16.29
C MET A 1 8.56 13.47 -15.02
N SER A 2 7.28 13.19 -14.73
CA SER A 2 6.91 12.44 -13.54
C SER A 2 7.47 11.03 -13.70
N ALA A 3 8.29 10.56 -12.77
CA ALA A 3 8.67 9.15 -12.74
C ALA A 3 7.40 8.32 -12.49
N GLU A 4 7.23 7.24 -13.23
CA GLU A 4 6.13 6.30 -13.00
C GLU A 4 6.42 5.53 -11.70
N VAL A 5 5.68 5.83 -10.65
CA VAL A 5 5.82 5.20 -9.34
C VAL A 5 4.76 4.12 -9.19
N VAL A 6 5.17 2.93 -8.78
CA VAL A 6 4.28 1.78 -8.61
C VAL A 6 3.82 1.70 -7.17
N LEU A 7 2.52 1.48 -6.95
CA LEU A 7 1.98 1.05 -5.67
C LEU A 7 1.69 -0.45 -5.75
N ALA A 8 2.32 -1.23 -4.88
CA ALA A 8 2.11 -2.67 -4.81
C ALA A 8 1.09 -3.02 -3.72
N ASP A 9 0.16 -3.91 -4.03
CA ASP A 9 -0.79 -4.51 -3.10
C ASP A 9 -0.08 -5.24 -1.93
N THR A 10 -0.73 -5.31 -0.76
CA THR A 10 -0.24 -6.03 0.43
C THR A 10 0.19 -7.46 0.12
N SER A 11 -0.54 -8.17 -0.74
CA SER A 11 -0.21 -9.55 -1.13
C SER A 11 1.16 -9.67 -1.82
N VAL A 12 1.56 -8.66 -2.60
CA VAL A 12 2.88 -8.61 -3.25
C VAL A 12 3.99 -8.40 -2.23
N TRP A 13 3.75 -7.56 -1.21
CA TRP A 13 4.67 -7.40 -0.08
C TRP A 13 4.80 -8.69 0.74
N VAL A 14 3.69 -9.37 1.02
CA VAL A 14 3.68 -10.65 1.73
C VAL A 14 4.47 -11.71 0.97
N ASP A 15 4.27 -11.82 -0.36
CA ASP A 15 5.08 -12.70 -1.21
C ASP A 15 6.55 -12.31 -1.18
N HIS A 16 6.86 -11.00 -1.23
CA HIS A 16 8.24 -10.53 -1.15
C HIS A 16 8.94 -10.95 0.14
N PHE A 17 8.30 -10.74 1.30
CA PHE A 17 8.90 -11.11 2.59
C PHE A 17 8.99 -12.62 2.81
N ARG A 18 8.15 -13.43 2.15
CA ARG A 18 8.19 -14.89 2.27
C ARG A 18 9.16 -15.54 1.29
N ASN A 19 9.15 -15.09 0.04
CA ASN A 19 9.75 -15.80 -1.09
C ASN A 19 10.78 -14.98 -1.87
N GLY A 20 10.93 -13.68 -1.59
CA GLY A 20 11.85 -12.80 -2.30
C GLY A 20 11.38 -12.45 -3.72
N ASN A 21 10.24 -11.78 -3.82
CA ASN A 21 9.66 -11.33 -5.09
C ASN A 21 10.65 -10.43 -5.85
N ARG A 22 11.20 -10.95 -6.95
CA ARG A 22 12.25 -10.29 -7.74
C ARG A 22 11.78 -9.01 -8.44
N LYS A 23 10.50 -8.93 -8.83
CA LYS A 23 9.96 -7.72 -9.47
C LYS A 23 9.91 -6.59 -8.45
N LEU A 24 9.39 -6.85 -7.25
CA LEU A 24 9.38 -5.86 -6.18
C LEU A 24 10.79 -5.44 -5.77
N ALA A 25 11.72 -6.40 -5.67
CA ALA A 25 13.13 -6.10 -5.41
C ALA A 25 13.74 -5.15 -6.45
N GLY A 26 13.42 -5.35 -7.74
CA GLY A 26 13.86 -4.46 -8.81
C GLY A 26 13.27 -3.05 -8.69
N LEU A 27 11.99 -2.93 -8.33
CA LEU A 27 11.35 -1.63 -8.12
C LEU A 27 11.94 -0.88 -6.93
N LEU A 28 12.21 -1.59 -5.83
CA LEU A 28 12.90 -1.08 -4.64
C LEU A 28 14.30 -0.56 -4.99
N ASN A 29 15.10 -1.35 -5.71
CA ASN A 29 16.46 -0.94 -6.10
C ASN A 29 16.51 0.25 -7.06
N ASN A 30 15.41 0.53 -7.76
CA ASN A 30 15.30 1.63 -8.71
C ASN A 30 14.59 2.85 -8.11
N ASP A 31 14.21 2.83 -6.83
CA ASP A 31 13.40 3.88 -6.19
C ASP A 31 12.11 4.21 -6.96
N THR A 32 11.44 3.17 -7.50
CA THR A 32 10.21 3.30 -8.33
C THR A 32 8.98 2.69 -7.66
N ILE A 33 9.03 2.52 -6.34
CA ILE A 33 7.95 1.97 -5.53
C ILE A 33 7.56 2.98 -4.46
N ALA A 34 6.26 3.22 -4.30
CA ALA A 34 5.72 3.94 -3.16
C ALA A 34 4.95 3.01 -2.23
N CYS A 35 4.63 3.53 -1.04
CA CYS A 35 3.82 2.85 -0.05
C CYS A 35 2.58 3.67 0.30
N HIS A 36 1.56 2.99 0.84
CA HIS A 36 0.33 3.59 1.33
C HIS A 36 0.13 3.19 2.80
N PRO A 37 -0.38 4.08 3.68
CA PRO A 37 -0.55 3.76 5.09
C PRO A 37 -1.37 2.50 5.37
N PHE A 38 -2.36 2.20 4.52
CA PHE A 38 -3.19 0.99 4.69
C PHE A 38 -2.41 -0.30 4.43
N ILE A 39 -1.49 -0.32 3.46
CA ILE A 39 -0.62 -1.48 3.22
C ILE A 39 0.26 -1.74 4.46
N ILE A 40 0.82 -0.68 5.04
CA ILE A 40 1.62 -0.78 6.27
C ILE A 40 0.76 -1.32 7.41
N GLY A 41 -0.46 -0.82 7.57
CA GLY A 41 -1.42 -1.29 8.57
C GLY A 41 -1.74 -2.78 8.43
N GLU A 42 -2.05 -3.24 7.22
CA GLU A 42 -2.33 -4.65 6.95
C GLU A 42 -1.11 -5.54 7.23
N LEU A 43 0.08 -5.15 6.77
CA LEU A 43 1.33 -5.86 7.07
C LEU A 43 1.62 -5.90 8.58
N ALA A 44 1.33 -4.81 9.28
CA ALA A 44 1.45 -4.71 10.73
C ALA A 44 0.43 -5.59 11.48
N CYS A 45 -0.73 -5.91 10.90
CA CYS A 45 -1.63 -6.93 11.47
C CYS A 45 -1.06 -8.35 11.35
N GLY A 46 -0.15 -8.59 10.40
CA GLY A 46 0.52 -9.87 10.20
C GLY A 46 1.69 -10.14 11.15
N ASN A 47 2.21 -11.38 11.09
CA ASN A 47 3.40 -11.80 11.82
C ASN A 47 4.67 -11.63 10.96
N LEU A 48 5.41 -10.54 11.20
CA LEU A 48 6.66 -10.21 10.51
C LEU A 48 7.86 -10.59 11.38
N LYS A 49 8.82 -11.36 10.84
CA LYS A 49 10.02 -11.79 11.58
C LYS A 49 10.88 -10.62 12.07
N ASN A 50 11.15 -9.65 11.19
CA ASN A 50 11.93 -8.44 11.50
C ASN A 50 11.00 -7.22 11.61
N ARG A 51 9.89 -7.37 12.33
CA ARG A 51 8.78 -6.40 12.35
C ARG A 51 9.22 -4.93 12.42
N ASN A 52 10.01 -4.56 13.44
CA ASN A 52 10.37 -3.16 13.67
C ASN A 52 11.22 -2.59 12.53
N GLU A 53 12.18 -3.37 12.04
CA GLU A 53 13.04 -2.99 10.92
C GLU A 53 12.21 -2.83 9.64
N ILE A 54 11.37 -3.82 9.30
CA ILE A 54 10.53 -3.80 8.10
C ILE A 54 9.57 -2.61 8.13
N LEU A 55 8.88 -2.37 9.24
CA LEU A 55 7.94 -1.24 9.35
C LEU A 55 8.68 0.11 9.25
N THR A 56 9.86 0.22 9.84
CA THR A 56 10.70 1.43 9.73
C THR A 56 11.12 1.68 8.28
N LEU A 57 11.56 0.64 7.56
CA LEU A 57 11.93 0.74 6.15
C LEU A 57 10.74 1.08 5.26
N LEU A 58 9.57 0.48 5.50
CA LEU A 58 8.34 0.80 4.76
C LEU A 58 7.95 2.28 4.94
N HIS A 59 8.08 2.82 6.15
CA HIS A 59 7.84 4.23 6.43
C HIS A 59 8.89 5.19 5.82
N SER A 60 10.01 4.67 5.35
CA SER A 60 11.05 5.46 4.66
C SER A 60 10.85 5.56 3.14
N LEU A 61 9.91 4.77 2.58
CA LEU A 61 9.53 4.85 1.18
C LEU A 61 8.75 6.14 0.90
N GLU A 62 8.68 6.51 -0.38
CA GLU A 62 7.74 7.54 -0.82
C GLU A 62 6.32 7.14 -0.42
N MET A 63 5.62 8.01 0.30
CA MET A 63 4.25 7.77 0.76
C MET A 63 3.27 8.44 -0.19
N ILE A 64 2.31 7.67 -0.71
CA ILE A 64 1.21 8.21 -1.50
C ILE A 64 0.24 8.96 -0.56
N ASN A 65 -0.22 10.13 -1.02
CA ASN A 65 -1.21 10.93 -0.31
C ASN A 65 -2.51 10.14 -0.13
N THR A 66 -3.04 10.18 1.09
CA THR A 66 -4.34 9.60 1.42
C THR A 66 -5.45 10.62 1.19
N ALA A 67 -6.59 10.18 0.66
CA ALA A 67 -7.80 10.99 0.68
C ALA A 67 -8.29 11.16 2.13
N GLU A 68 -8.78 12.35 2.47
CA GLU A 68 -9.40 12.59 3.77
C GLU A 68 -10.73 11.84 3.87
N ASN A 69 -11.14 11.50 5.11
CA ASN A 69 -12.42 10.79 5.34
C ASN A 69 -13.61 11.49 4.68
N ALA A 70 -13.63 12.83 4.66
CA ALA A 70 -14.69 13.59 4.02
C ALA A 70 -14.68 13.44 2.49
N GLU A 71 -13.50 13.41 1.87
CA GLU A 71 -13.34 13.19 0.42
C GLU A 71 -13.77 11.78 0.02
N VAL A 72 -13.41 10.79 0.84
CA VAL A 72 -13.79 9.40 0.63
C VAL A 72 -15.31 9.23 0.71
N LEU A 73 -15.95 9.76 1.76
CA LEU A 73 -17.41 9.71 1.89
C LEU A 73 -18.10 10.46 0.74
N HIS A 74 -17.58 11.62 0.35
CA HIS A 74 -18.09 12.33 -0.82
C HIS A 74 -17.99 11.49 -2.09
N PHE A 75 -16.88 10.78 -2.29
CA PHE A 75 -16.68 9.91 -3.46
C PHE A 75 -17.68 8.74 -3.49
N ILE A 76 -17.94 8.11 -2.33
CA ILE A 76 -18.92 7.02 -2.19
C ILE A 76 -20.32 7.50 -2.58
N GLU A 77 -20.76 8.63 -2.02
CA GLU A 77 -22.08 9.23 -2.29
C GLU A 77 -22.20 9.65 -3.75
N LYS A 78 -21.19 10.36 -4.27
CA LYS A 78 -21.18 10.87 -5.65
C LYS A 78 -21.31 9.76 -6.69
N HIS A 79 -20.75 8.59 -6.43
CA HIS A 79 -20.77 7.45 -7.37
C HIS A 79 -21.76 6.34 -6.98
N GLY A 80 -22.53 6.52 -5.90
CA GLY A 80 -23.49 5.54 -5.40
C GLY A 80 -22.85 4.17 -5.20
N LEU A 81 -21.77 4.11 -4.42
CA LEU A 81 -21.00 2.86 -4.21
C LEU A 81 -21.59 1.97 -3.11
N MET A 82 -22.56 2.47 -2.35
CA MET A 82 -23.23 1.76 -1.27
C MET A 82 -23.89 0.46 -1.77
N GLY A 83 -23.73 -0.63 -1.02
CA GLY A 83 -24.37 -1.91 -1.31
C GLY A 83 -23.75 -2.71 -2.46
N LYS A 84 -22.60 -2.30 -3.01
CA LYS A 84 -21.93 -2.99 -4.12
C LYS A 84 -20.91 -4.05 -3.71
N GLY A 85 -20.80 -4.35 -2.41
CA GLY A 85 -19.81 -5.29 -1.88
C GLY A 85 -18.38 -4.75 -1.85
N LEU A 86 -18.20 -3.42 -1.97
CA LEU A 86 -16.93 -2.73 -1.80
C LEU A 86 -16.72 -2.36 -0.32
N GLY A 87 -15.52 -2.58 0.19
CA GLY A 87 -15.02 -2.03 1.44
C GLY A 87 -14.26 -0.73 1.23
N LEU A 88 -14.06 0.03 2.31
CA LEU A 88 -13.35 1.32 2.27
C LEU A 88 -11.90 1.18 1.78
N ILE A 89 -11.26 0.06 2.11
CA ILE A 89 -9.85 -0.21 1.77
C ILE A 89 -9.71 -0.64 0.29
N ASP A 90 -10.80 -1.06 -0.36
CA ASP A 90 -10.81 -1.38 -1.79
C ASP A 90 -10.79 -0.11 -2.68
N MET A 91 -10.91 1.07 -2.06
CA MET A 91 -10.97 2.38 -2.73
C MET A 91 -9.69 3.19 -2.60
#